data_AF-A0A3M1CUK4-F1
#
_entry.id   AF-A0A3M1CUK4-F1
#
_cell.length_a   1.000
_cell.length_b   1.000
_cell.length_c   1.000
_cell.angle_alpha   90.00
_cell.angle_beta   90.00
_cell.angle_gamma   90.00
#
_symmetry.space_group_name_H-M   'P 1'
#
loop_
_entity.id
_entity.type
_entity.pdbx_description
1 polymer ?
#
loop_
_entity_poly.entity_id
_entity_poly.type
_entity_poly.pdbx_seq_one_letter_code
_entity_poly.pdbx_strand_id
1 'polypeptide(L)' 'KEWLFLAPATISLLAGRRRVAPAGAEGGEPGAVGEDRIDDGTGWRPLPPTVAVPAGSRLRIATPGGGGWGSPTDEGGHR' A
#
# COMPACT_ATOMS: atom_id res chain seq x y z
N LYS A 1 6.97 3.60 -0.51
CA LYS A 1 7.59 4.94 -0.65
C LYS A 1 7.25 5.78 0.57
N GLU A 2 8.10 6.75 0.92
CA GLU A 2 7.90 7.66 2.07
C GLU A 2 8.11 9.11 1.63
N TRP A 3 7.32 10.03 2.18
CA TRP A 3 7.36 11.47 1.91
C TRP A 3 7.42 12.25 3.22
N LEU A 4 8.15 13.37 3.22
CA LEU A 4 8.21 14.34 4.29
C LEU A 4 7.56 15.64 3.81
N PHE A 5 6.63 16.18 4.60
CA PHE A 5 5.99 17.47 4.30
C PHE A 5 6.81 18.60 4.89
N LEU A 6 7.37 19.46 4.04
CA LEU A 6 8.26 20.57 4.47
C LEU A 6 7.49 21.82 4.92
N ALA A 7 6.18 21.85 4.69
CA ALA A 7 5.27 22.91 5.10
C ALA A 7 3.93 22.27 5.51
N PRO A 8 3.06 22.99 6.23
CA PRO A 8 1.71 22.51 6.50
C PRO A 8 0.99 22.13 5.19
N ALA A 9 0.27 21.02 5.19
CA ALA A 9 -0.36 20.47 3.99
C ALA A 9 -1.70 19.81 4.30
N THR A 10 -2.55 19.68 3.29
CA THR A 10 -3.72 18.81 3.31
C THR A 10 -3.47 17.64 2.37
N ILE A 11 -3.63 16.42 2.88
CA ILE A 11 -3.40 15.19 2.15
C ILE A 11 -4.75 14.54 1.88
N SER A 12 -5.04 14.29 0.61
CA SER A 12 -6.12 13.42 0.16
C SER A 12 -5.51 12.37 -0.77
N LEU A 13 -5.78 11.09 -0.51
CA LEU A 13 -5.20 10.00 -1.27
C LEU A 13 -6.30 9.18 -1.97
N LEU A 14 -6.28 9.18 -3.30
CA LEU A 14 -7.09 8.29 -4.10
C LEU A 14 -6.28 7.01 -4.40
N ALA A 15 -6.56 5.95 -3.65
CA ALA A 15 -5.90 4.66 -3.84
C ALA A 15 -6.87 3.49 -3.72
N GLY A 16 -6.76 2.53 -4.63
CA GLY A 16 -7.50 1.27 -4.59
C GLY A 16 -6.73 0.17 -3.84
N ARG A 17 -7.34 -1.02 -3.75
CA ARG A 17 -6.68 -2.27 -3.29
C ARG A 17 -6.07 -2.21 -1.87
N ARG A 18 -6.75 -1.52 -0.95
CA ARG A 18 -6.38 -1.41 0.49
C ARG A 18 -7.20 -2.30 1.43
N ARG A 19 -8.22 -2.94 0.87
CA ARG A 19 -9.11 -3.90 1.56
C ARG A 19 -9.26 -5.19 0.77
N VAL A 20 -9.32 -5.08 -0.56
CA VAL A 20 -9.44 -6.21 -1.47
C VAL A 20 -8.13 -6.39 -2.21
N ALA A 21 -7.54 -7.57 -2.05
CA ALA A 21 -6.32 -7.99 -2.74
C ALA A 21 -6.51 -7.98 -4.27
N PRO A 22 -5.45 -7.68 -5.04
CA PRO A 22 -5.42 -7.99 -6.47
C PRO A 22 -5.53 -9.50 -6.67
N ALA A 23 -6.45 -9.95 -7.53
CA ALA A 23 -6.65 -11.37 -7.78
C ALA A 23 -5.48 -11.95 -8.58
N GLY A 24 -5.13 -13.21 -8.32
CA GLY A 24 -4.29 -14.00 -9.21
C GLY A 24 -5.09 -14.52 -10.41
N ALA A 25 -4.39 -15.22 -11.32
CA ALA A 25 -4.96 -15.81 -12.52
C ALA A 25 -4.39 -17.22 -12.76
N GLU A 26 -5.17 -18.08 -13.44
CA GLU A 26 -4.80 -19.47 -13.75
C GLU A 26 -4.31 -20.28 -12.52
N GLY A 27 -5.03 -20.16 -11.39
CA GLY A 27 -4.65 -20.84 -10.14
C GLY A 27 -3.65 -20.05 -9.28
N GLY A 28 -3.20 -18.88 -9.73
CA GLY A 28 -2.31 -18.00 -8.97
C GLY A 28 -2.95 -17.39 -7.73
N GLU A 29 -2.13 -17.21 -6.69
CA GLU A 29 -2.59 -16.65 -5.41
C GLU A 29 -2.84 -15.13 -5.49
N PRO A 30 -3.75 -14.59 -4.66
CA PRO A 30 -3.95 -13.14 -4.56
C PRO A 30 -2.69 -12.39 -4.11
N GLY A 31 -2.51 -11.18 -4.64
CA GLY A 31 -1.44 -10.27 -4.21
C GLY A 31 -1.72 -9.62 -2.86
N ALA A 32 -0.68 -9.08 -2.22
CA ALA A 32 -0.85 -8.31 -1.00
C ALA A 32 -1.60 -6.99 -1.24
N VAL A 33 -2.47 -6.62 -0.29
CA VAL A 33 -3.07 -5.28 -0.28
C VAL A 33 -2.02 -4.21 0.02
N GLY A 34 -2.26 -2.99 -0.47
CA GLY A 34 -1.45 -1.84 -0.07
C GLY A 34 -1.84 -1.33 1.33
N GLU A 35 -0.98 -0.50 1.92
CA GLU A 35 -1.24 0.17 3.19
C GLU A 35 -0.75 1.63 3.15
N ASP A 36 -1.52 2.56 3.75
CA ASP A 36 -1.15 3.96 3.88
C ASP A 36 -1.10 4.36 5.36
N ARG A 37 0.02 4.95 5.77
CA ARG A 37 0.22 5.42 7.15
C ARG A 37 0.72 6.85 7.17
N ILE A 38 0.32 7.58 8.21
CA ILE A 38 0.77 8.93 8.49
C ILE A 38 1.37 9.00 9.89
N ASP A 39 2.40 9.82 10.05
CA ASP A 39 2.91 10.27 11.33
C ASP A 39 3.00 11.80 11.30
N ASP A 40 2.20 12.45 12.13
CA ASP A 40 2.11 13.91 12.30
C ASP A 40 2.85 14.40 13.56
N GLY A 41 3.76 13.57 14.09
CA GLY A 41 4.44 13.79 15.36
C GLY A 41 3.81 13.01 16.53
N THR A 42 2.67 12.35 16.31
CA THR A 42 2.02 11.48 17.31
C THR A 42 2.33 9.98 17.14
N GLY A 43 3.11 9.62 16.11
CA GLY A 43 3.44 8.25 15.76
C GLY A 43 2.64 7.73 14.57
N TRP A 44 3.07 6.59 14.03
CA TRP A 44 2.49 6.01 12.82
C TRP A 44 1.09 5.44 13.04
N ARG A 45 0.13 5.94 12.28
CA ARG A 45 -1.27 5.48 12.27
C ARG A 45 -1.81 5.34 10.85
N PRO A 46 -2.93 4.60 10.64
CA PRO A 46 -3.58 4.54 9.33
C PRO A 46 -3.93 5.94 8.82
N LEU A 47 -3.72 6.18 7.52
CA LEU A 47 -4.06 7.44 6.88
C LEU A 47 -5.60 7.59 6.78
N PRO A 48 -6.19 8.67 7.32
CA PRO A 48 -7.60 9.00 7.09
C PRO A 48 -7.85 9.38 5.62
N PRO A 49 -9.11 9.35 5.12
CA PRO A 49 -9.42 9.73 3.73
C PRO A 49 -8.91 11.11 3.32
N THR A 50 -8.94 12.07 4.24
CA THR A 50 -8.32 13.38 4.11
C THR A 50 -7.86 13.86 5.48
N VAL A 51 -6.69 14.48 5.54
CA VAL A 51 -6.09 14.97 6.79
C VAL A 51 -5.24 16.21 6.54
N ALA A 52 -5.40 17.21 7.42
CA ALA A 52 -4.48 18.35 7.49
C ALA A 52 -3.33 17.99 8.44
N VAL A 53 -2.10 18.30 8.06
CA VAL A 53 -0.89 17.92 8.79
C VAL A 53 0.07 19.10 8.92
N PRO A 54 0.82 19.22 10.03
CA PRO A 54 1.87 20.22 10.17
C PRO A 54 3.10 19.88 9.31
N ALA A 55 4.00 20.87 9.16
CA ALA A 55 5.34 20.61 8.64
C ALA A 55 6.06 19.57 9.51
N GLY A 56 6.91 18.73 8.89
CA GLY A 56 7.60 17.63 9.55
C GLY A 56 6.83 16.31 9.55
N SER A 57 5.56 16.32 9.15
CA SER A 57 4.76 15.09 9.04
C SER A 57 5.30 14.16 7.95
N ARG A 58 5.11 12.86 8.14
CA ARG A 58 5.58 11.80 7.24
C ARG A 58 4.43 10.95 6.75
N LEU A 59 4.40 10.67 5.44
CA LEU A 59 3.45 9.76 4.81
C LEU A 59 4.21 8.56 4.26
N ARG A 60 3.73 7.36 4.55
CA ARG A 60 4.20 6.11 3.98
C ARG A 60 3.09 5.46 3.16
N ILE A 61 3.40 5.14 1.91
CA ILE A 61 2.52 4.39 0.99
C ILE A 61 3.23 3.09 0.62
N ALA A 62 2.66 1.97 1.05
CA ALA A 62 2.95 0.64 0.52
C ALA A 62 1.95 0.35 -0.59
N THR A 63 2.42 0.36 -1.84
CA THR A 63 1.58 0.03 -3.00
C THR A 63 1.22 -1.46 -2.97
N PRO A 64 0.01 -1.84 -3.42
CA PRO A 64 -0.38 -3.25 -3.49
C PRO A 64 0.56 -4.03 -4.41
N GLY A 65 0.72 -5.33 -4.13
CA GLY A 65 1.41 -6.27 -5.02
C GLY A 65 0.55 -6.69 -6.21
N GLY A 66 1.13 -7.39 -7.18
CA GLY A 66 0.37 -8.08 -8.23
C GLY A 66 -0.18 -9.43 -7.72
N GLY A 67 -1.27 -9.91 -8.31
CA GLY A 67 -1.67 -11.31 -8.14
C GLY A 67 -0.72 -12.24 -8.90
N GLY A 68 -0.54 -13.44 -8.40
CA GLY A 68 0.28 -14.47 -9.03
C GLY A 68 -0.36 -15.02 -10.31
N TRP A 69 0.44 -15.70 -11.12
CA TRP A 69 0.00 -16.44 -12.30
C TRP A 69 0.41 -17.91 -12.18
N GLY A 70 -0.49 -18.82 -12.52
CA GLY A 70 -0.24 -20.26 -12.48
C GLY A 70 -0.39 -20.84 -11.07
N SER A 71 -0.58 -22.15 -10.97
CA SER A 71 -0.63 -22.81 -9.66
C SER A 71 0.75 -22.75 -9.00
N PRO A 72 0.86 -22.49 -7.68
CA PRO A 72 2.14 -22.59 -6.96
C PRO A 72 2.79 -23.98 -7.04
N THR A 73 2.01 -25.00 -7.41
CA THR A 73 2.45 -26.38 -7.63
C THR A 73 2.94 -26.65 -9.06
N ASP A 74 2.71 -25.72 -9.99
CA ASP A 74 3.18 -25.79 -11.38
C ASP A 74 4.55 -25.10 -11.54
N GLU A 75 5.38 -25.09 -10.48
CA GLU A 75 6.82 -24.92 -10.68
C GLU A 75 7.29 -26.11 -11.51
N GLY A 76 7.46 -25.87 -12.80
CA GLY A 76 8.00 -26.82 -13.75
C GLY A 76 9.23 -27.49 -13.16
N GLY A 77 9.14 -28.81 -12.99
CA GLY A 77 10.28 -29.68 -12.75
C GLY A 77 11.27 -29.58 -13.91
N HIS A 78 12.07 -28.53 -13.91
CA HIS A 78 13.29 -28.45 -14.68
C HIS A 78 14.39 -29.05 -13.78
N ARG A 79 14.57 -30.37 -13.92
CA ARG A 79 15.90 -30.96 -13.82
C ARG A 79 16.75 -30.49 -15.00
#